data_AF-A0A345D7X2-F1
#
_entry.id   AF-A0A345D7X2-F1
#
_cell.length_a   1.000
_cell.length_b   1.000
_cell.length_c   1.000
_cell.angle_alpha   90.00
_cell.angle_beta   90.00
_cell.angle_gamma   90.00
#
_symmetry.space_group_name_H-M   'P 1'
#
loop_
_entity.id
_entity.type
_entity.pdbx_description
1 polymer ?
#
loop_
_entity_poly.entity_id
_entity_poly.type
_entity_poly.pdbx_seq_one_letter_code
_entity_poly.pdbx_strand_id
1 'polypeptide(L)'
;MSLEVNLEQKNLWKKELNDLSKIIEISGGVELLVGEVSAIAEKYLGDLKLVTKELKEGKGYVIIKGCPIDDDLTELPTSISRPKNKSFISESVLLGVTHALGFNPYGFYKKKMGH
;
A
#
# COMPACT_ATOMS: atom_id res chain seq x y z
N MET A 1 11.77 2.08 -14.99
CA MET A 1 10.88 0.95 -15.39
C MET A 1 9.42 1.31 -15.08
N SER A 2 8.45 0.72 -15.79
CA SER A 2 7.03 0.81 -15.41
C SER A 2 6.39 -0.56 -15.31
N LEU A 3 5.61 -0.78 -14.25
CA LEU A 3 4.72 -1.92 -14.08
C LEU A 3 3.29 -1.49 -14.30
N GLU A 4 2.50 -2.35 -14.92
CA GLU A 4 1.08 -2.10 -15.19
C GLU A 4 0.24 -3.23 -14.61
N VAL A 5 -0.63 -2.88 -13.68
CA VAL A 5 -1.61 -3.77 -13.09
C VAL A 5 -2.86 -3.69 -13.94
N ASN A 6 -3.25 -4.82 -14.54
CA ASN A 6 -4.43 -4.86 -15.39
C ASN A 6 -5.73 -4.74 -14.56
N LEU A 7 -6.86 -4.51 -15.22
CA LEU A 7 -8.14 -4.25 -14.54
C LEU A 7 -8.60 -5.44 -13.66
N GLU A 8 -8.38 -6.67 -14.12
CA GLU A 8 -8.74 -7.87 -13.37
C GLU A 8 -7.91 -7.99 -12.09
N GLN A 9 -6.58 -7.86 -12.22
CA GLN A 9 -5.65 -7.86 -11.09
C GLN A 9 -5.97 -6.73 -10.11
N LYS A 10 -6.27 -5.52 -10.60
CA LYS A 10 -6.66 -4.38 -9.77
C LYS A 10 -7.91 -4.71 -8.94
N ASN A 11 -8.92 -5.31 -9.55
CA ASN A 11 -10.17 -5.64 -8.88
C ASN A 11 -9.98 -6.75 -7.84
N LEU A 12 -9.21 -7.79 -8.16
CA LEU A 12 -8.87 -8.86 -7.22
C LEU A 12 -8.04 -8.35 -6.05
N TRP A 13 -7.03 -7.53 -6.32
CA TRP A 13 -6.19 -6.89 -5.30
C TRP A 13 -7.05 -6.03 -4.37
N LYS A 14 -7.90 -5.18 -4.93
CA LYS A 14 -8.82 -4.34 -4.15
C LYS A 14 -9.74 -5.17 -3.26
N LYS A 15 -10.25 -6.30 -3.75
CA LYS A 15 -11.10 -7.20 -2.98
C LYS A 15 -10.36 -7.78 -1.78
N GLU A 16 -9.15 -8.30 -1.97
CA GLU A 16 -8.35 -8.86 -0.87
C GLU A 16 -8.02 -7.82 0.21
N LEU A 17 -7.71 -6.58 -0.21
CA LEU A 17 -7.48 -5.48 0.74
C LEU A 17 -8.75 -5.10 1.52
N ASN A 18 -9.92 -5.10 0.88
CA ASN A 18 -11.21 -4.85 1.54
C ASN A 18 -11.60 -5.97 2.51
N ASP A 19 -11.24 -7.23 2.20
CA ASP A 19 -11.53 -8.35 3.09
C ASP A 19 -10.58 -8.32 4.30
N LEU A 20 -9.31 -7.95 4.09
CA LEU A 20 -8.34 -7.74 5.17
C LEU A 20 -8.76 -6.59 6.10
N SER A 21 -9.28 -5.47 5.58
CA SER A 21 -9.67 -4.33 6.41
C SER A 21 -10.79 -4.70 7.41
N LYS A 22 -11.75 -5.53 6.99
CA LYS A 22 -12.82 -6.04 7.87
C LYS A 22 -12.28 -6.90 9.00
N ILE A 23 -11.25 -7.72 8.74
CA ILE A 23 -10.60 -8.56 9.75
C ILE A 23 -9.89 -7.70 10.80
N ILE A 24 -9.27 -6.61 10.36
CA ILE A 24 -8.51 -5.71 11.23
C ILE A 24 -9.42 -4.88 12.13
N GLU A 25 -10.56 -4.43 11.63
CA GLU A 25 -11.59 -3.77 12.45
C GLU A 25 -12.05 -4.67 13.61
N ILE A 26 -12.04 -6.00 13.42
CA ILE A 26 -12.43 -6.98 14.44
C ILE A 26 -11.27 -7.31 15.39
N SER A 27 -10.03 -7.40 14.88
CA SER A 27 -8.87 -7.92 15.63
C SER A 27 -7.99 -6.86 16.29
N GLY A 28 -8.09 -5.58 15.89
CA GLY A 28 -7.40 -4.45 16.52
C GLY A 28 -5.88 -4.39 16.34
N GLY A 29 -5.28 -5.27 15.53
CA GLY A 29 -3.82 -5.38 15.39
C GLY A 29 -3.26 -4.69 14.14
N VAL A 30 -2.51 -3.59 14.33
CA VAL A 30 -1.83 -2.85 13.23
C VAL A 30 -0.55 -3.56 12.75
N GLU A 31 0.16 -4.31 13.60
CA GLU A 31 1.39 -5.03 13.20
C GLU A 31 1.11 -6.18 12.24
N LEU A 32 -0.04 -6.85 12.39
CA LEU A 32 -0.51 -7.88 11.46
C LEU A 32 -0.81 -7.30 10.07
N LEU A 33 -1.18 -6.01 9.97
CA LEU A 33 -1.51 -5.36 8.69
C LEU A 33 -0.31 -5.38 7.73
N VAL A 34 0.89 -5.01 8.20
CA VAL A 34 2.05 -4.75 7.33
C VAL A 34 2.47 -5.99 6.55
N GLY A 35 2.56 -7.14 7.22
CA GLY A 35 2.93 -8.41 6.59
C GLY A 35 1.87 -8.88 5.58
N GLU A 36 0.59 -8.80 5.95
CA GLU A 36 -0.52 -9.24 5.10
C GLU A 36 -0.65 -8.35 3.85
N VAL A 37 -0.60 -7.02 3.99
CA VAL A 37 -0.66 -6.13 2.82
C VAL A 37 0.57 -6.27 1.93
N SER A 38 1.72 -6.61 2.50
CA SER A 38 2.94 -6.93 1.74
C SER A 38 2.70 -8.17 0.89
N ALA A 39 2.30 -9.29 1.50
CA ALA A 39 2.05 -10.55 0.80
C ALA A 39 1.02 -10.40 -0.34
N ILE A 40 -0.04 -9.63 -0.10
CA ILE A 40 -1.02 -9.29 -1.13
C ILE A 40 -0.33 -8.51 -2.27
N ALA A 41 0.47 -7.48 -1.98
CA ALA A 41 1.19 -6.72 -3.01
C ALA A 41 2.15 -7.59 -3.83
N GLU A 42 2.90 -8.50 -3.19
CA GLU A 42 3.83 -9.41 -3.89
C GLU A 42 3.12 -10.26 -4.94
N LYS A 43 1.91 -10.75 -4.61
CA LYS A 43 1.07 -11.54 -5.51
C LYS A 43 0.71 -10.81 -6.81
N TYR A 44 0.53 -9.49 -6.75
CA TYR A 44 0.06 -8.69 -7.90
C TYR A 44 1.16 -7.95 -8.65
N LEU A 45 2.31 -7.69 -8.02
CA LEU A 45 3.41 -6.94 -8.64
C LEU A 45 4.36 -7.80 -9.49
N GLY A 46 4.26 -9.13 -9.39
CA GLY A 46 5.07 -10.06 -10.19
C GLY A 46 6.52 -10.12 -9.71
N ASP A 47 7.49 -9.96 -10.61
CA ASP A 47 8.91 -10.16 -10.29
C ASP A 47 9.52 -8.97 -9.54
N LEU A 48 9.40 -9.01 -8.21
CA LEU A 48 9.98 -8.01 -7.31
C LEU A 48 11.50 -7.93 -7.37
N LYS A 49 12.20 -8.98 -7.80
CA LYS A 49 13.68 -8.92 -7.94
C LYS A 49 14.07 -7.94 -9.03
N LEU A 50 13.33 -7.95 -10.14
CA LEU A 50 13.52 -6.99 -11.22
C LEU A 50 13.23 -5.56 -10.76
N VAL A 51 12.15 -5.36 -10.00
CA VAL A 51 11.78 -4.05 -9.44
C VAL A 51 12.87 -3.54 -8.48
N THR A 52 13.35 -4.40 -7.59
CA THR A 52 14.42 -4.07 -6.64
C THR A 52 15.72 -3.73 -7.35
N LYS A 53 16.05 -4.44 -8.43
CA LYS A 53 17.23 -4.15 -9.26
C LYS A 53 17.13 -2.76 -9.89
N GLU A 54 15.97 -2.41 -10.48
CA GLU A 54 15.77 -1.06 -11.05
C GLU A 54 15.93 0.04 -10.00
N LEU A 55 15.47 -0.19 -8.77
CA LEU A 55 15.61 0.77 -7.67
C LEU A 55 17.06 0.96 -7.23
N LYS A 56 17.88 -0.08 -7.25
CA LYS A 56 19.27 -0.04 -6.75
C LYS A 56 20.28 0.35 -7.82
N GLU A 57 20.13 -0.18 -9.02
CA GLU A 57 21.13 -0.10 -10.10
C GLU A 57 20.63 0.67 -11.31
N GLY A 58 19.31 0.88 -11.43
CA GLY A 58 18.68 1.57 -12.54
C GLY A 58 18.47 3.06 -12.28
N LYS A 59 17.28 3.55 -12.60
CA LYS A 59 16.94 4.98 -12.50
C LYS A 59 16.64 5.45 -11.06
N GLY A 60 16.62 4.55 -10.09
CA GLY A 60 16.28 4.85 -8.70
C GLY A 60 14.78 5.06 -8.44
N TYR A 61 13.92 4.80 -9.42
CA TYR A 61 12.47 4.85 -9.26
C TYR A 61 11.74 3.85 -10.18
N VAL A 62 10.54 3.47 -9.78
CA VAL A 62 9.64 2.61 -10.54
C VAL A 62 8.25 3.23 -10.53
N ILE A 63 7.57 3.18 -11.67
CA ILE A 63 6.19 3.65 -11.78
C ILE A 63 5.28 2.42 -11.82
N ILE A 64 4.37 2.29 -10.87
CA ILE A 64 3.35 1.25 -10.87
C ILE A 64 2.03 1.90 -11.23
N LYS A 65 1.45 1.50 -12.36
CA LYS A 65 0.17 2.01 -12.87
C LYS A 65 -0.93 1.00 -12.59
N GLY A 66 -2.16 1.50 -12.47
CA GLY A 66 -3.33 0.64 -12.30
C GLY A 66 -3.54 0.09 -10.89
N CYS A 67 -2.82 0.61 -9.89
CA CYS A 67 -3.03 0.22 -8.49
C CYS A 67 -4.49 0.43 -8.05
N PRO A 68 -4.99 -0.40 -7.14
CA PRO A 68 -6.30 -0.16 -6.54
C PRO A 68 -6.25 1.12 -5.68
N ILE A 69 -7.35 1.85 -5.69
CA ILE A 69 -7.55 3.08 -4.92
C ILE A 69 -8.89 3.01 -4.19
N ASP A 70 -9.09 3.90 -3.22
CA ASP A 70 -10.35 4.04 -2.49
C ASP A 70 -11.50 4.39 -3.46
N ASP A 71 -12.71 3.87 -3.22
CA ASP A 71 -13.90 4.23 -4.01
C ASP A 71 -14.36 5.65 -3.71
N ASP A 72 -14.42 5.97 -2.41
CA ASP A 72 -14.83 7.28 -1.92
C ASP A 72 -13.60 8.09 -1.49
N LEU A 73 -13.30 9.14 -2.26
CA LEU A 73 -12.31 10.13 -1.86
C LEU A 73 -12.96 11.10 -0.88
N THR A 74 -12.40 11.21 0.32
CA THR A 74 -12.80 12.23 1.29
C THR A 74 -12.44 13.62 0.78
N GLU A 75 -13.08 14.65 1.34
CA GLU A 75 -12.65 16.04 1.15
C GLU A 75 -11.16 16.21 1.45
N LEU A 76 -10.58 17.26 0.87
CA LEU A 76 -9.18 17.59 1.07
C LEU A 76 -8.89 17.72 2.57
N PRO A 77 -7.85 17.04 3.10
CA PRO A 77 -7.57 17.08 4.52
C PRO A 77 -7.13 18.49 4.94
N THR A 78 -7.82 19.07 5.92
CA THR A 78 -7.46 20.35 6.57
C THR A 78 -6.63 20.14 7.84
N SER A 79 -6.44 18.89 8.26
CA SER A 79 -5.67 18.48 9.43
C SER A 79 -4.69 17.36 9.09
N ILE A 80 -3.68 17.19 9.94
CA ILE A 80 -2.68 16.11 9.85
C ILE A 80 -3.30 14.75 10.23
N SER A 81 -4.37 14.76 11.04
CA SER A 81 -5.04 13.54 11.49
C SER A 81 -5.77 12.85 10.34
N ARG A 82 -5.71 11.51 10.32
CA ARG A 82 -6.45 10.70 9.35
C ARG A 82 -7.96 10.92 9.50
N PRO A 83 -8.71 11.14 8.40
CA PRO A 83 -10.17 11.16 8.45
C PRO A 83 -10.72 9.80 8.93
N LYS A 84 -11.72 9.83 9.82
CA LYS A 84 -12.31 8.61 10.40
C LYS A 84 -13.15 7.82 9.40
N ASN A 85 -13.65 8.47 8.36
CA ASN A 85 -14.55 7.92 7.34
C ASN A 85 -13.83 7.49 6.05
N LYS A 86 -12.49 7.44 6.06
CA LYS A 86 -11.70 7.09 4.87
C LYS A 86 -11.40 5.59 4.85
N SER A 87 -11.57 4.96 3.69
CA SER A 87 -11.06 3.61 3.43
C SER A 87 -9.53 3.57 3.43
N PHE A 88 -8.95 2.38 3.62
CA PHE A 88 -7.51 2.17 3.77
C PHE A 88 -6.85 1.66 2.49
N ILE A 89 -7.55 1.56 1.35
CA ILE A 89 -7.04 0.85 0.17
C ILE A 89 -5.75 1.47 -0.36
N SER A 90 -5.74 2.77 -0.64
CA SER A 90 -4.54 3.43 -1.18
C SER A 90 -3.37 3.41 -0.20
N GLU A 91 -3.67 3.47 1.11
CA GLU A 91 -2.68 3.42 2.19
C GLU A 91 -2.08 2.01 2.31
N SER A 92 -2.90 0.97 2.25
CA SER A 92 -2.48 -0.43 2.23
C SER A 92 -1.65 -0.78 1.01
N VAL A 93 -1.99 -0.24 -0.17
CA VAL A 93 -1.16 -0.40 -1.37
C VAL A 93 0.23 0.20 -1.14
N LEU A 94 0.31 1.43 -0.64
CA LEU A 94 1.58 2.10 -0.42
C LEU A 94 2.44 1.32 0.60
N LEU A 95 1.83 0.91 1.70
CA LEU A 95 2.48 0.16 2.77
C LEU A 95 2.97 -1.20 2.28
N GLY A 96 2.09 -1.95 1.62
CA GLY A 96 2.37 -3.29 1.10
C GLY A 96 3.43 -3.28 0.01
N VAL A 97 3.35 -2.37 -0.97
CA VAL A 97 4.37 -2.24 -2.03
C VAL A 97 5.73 -1.89 -1.42
N THR A 98 5.76 -0.94 -0.49
CA THR A 98 7.01 -0.50 0.15
C THR A 98 7.65 -1.66 0.90
N HIS A 99 6.85 -2.42 1.65
CA HIS A 99 7.35 -3.55 2.41
C HIS A 99 7.78 -4.74 1.55
N ALA A 100 7.00 -5.07 0.51
CA ALA A 100 7.32 -6.09 -0.49
C ALA A 100 8.67 -5.84 -1.18
N LEU A 101 9.05 -4.58 -1.32
CA LEU A 101 10.34 -4.17 -1.91
C LEU A 101 11.50 -4.20 -0.89
N GLY A 102 11.26 -4.67 0.33
CA GLY A 102 12.27 -4.80 1.38
C GLY A 102 12.54 -3.51 2.16
N PHE A 103 11.69 -2.49 2.02
CA PHE A 103 11.77 -1.28 2.83
C PHE A 103 10.85 -1.41 4.04
N ASN A 104 11.29 -0.93 5.20
CA ASN A 104 10.44 -0.86 6.38
C ASN A 104 9.84 0.55 6.46
N PRO A 105 8.52 0.72 6.36
CA PRO A 105 7.88 2.01 6.60
C PRO A 105 8.15 2.47 8.04
N TYR A 106 8.57 3.72 8.22
CA TYR A 106 8.79 4.31 9.55
C TYR A 106 8.36 5.78 9.59
N GLY A 107 7.85 6.21 10.74
CA GLY A 107 7.50 7.60 11.04
C GLY A 107 8.58 8.27 11.88
N PHE A 108 8.75 9.59 11.73
CA PHE A 108 9.62 10.37 12.61
C PHE A 108 8.77 11.09 13.66
N TYR A 109 8.96 10.83 14.95
CA TYR A 109 8.17 11.47 16.02
C TYR A 109 8.08 13.00 15.89
N LYS A 110 9.18 13.67 15.52
CA LYS A 110 9.25 15.12 15.33
C LYS A 110 8.48 15.64 14.11
N LYS A 111 8.04 14.77 13.21
CA LYS A 111 7.22 15.10 12.03
C LYS A 111 5.86 14.44 12.19
N LYS A 112 4.79 15.23 12.25
CA LYS A 112 3.42 14.71 12.33
C LYS A 112 3.20 13.73 13.51
N MET A 113 3.89 13.95 14.64
CA MET A 113 3.79 13.12 15.86
C MET A 113 4.19 11.64 15.67
N GLY A 114 4.98 11.32 14.64
CA GLY A 114 5.38 9.93 14.36
C GLY A 114 4.35 9.10 13.61
N HIS A 115 3.28 9.74 13.12
CA HIS A 115 2.38 9.17 12.12
C HIS A 115 2.98 9.20 10.72
#